data_AF-A0ABD2ZT77-F1
#
_entry.id   AF-A0ABD2ZT77-F1
#
_cell.length_a   1.000
_cell.length_b   1.000
_cell.length_c   1.000
_cell.angle_alpha   90.00
_cell.angle_beta   90.00
_cell.angle_gamma   90.00
#
_symmetry.space_group_name_H-M   'P 1'
#
loop_
_entity.id
_entity.type
_entity.pdbx_description
1 polymer ?
#
loop_
_entity_poly.entity_id
_entity_poly.type
_entity_poly.pdbx_seq_one_letter_code
_entity_poly.pdbx_strand_id
1 'polypeptide(L)'
;MAFSLVAIPNPSDWSEKKHGAFIELGVDDVYWEETYLAALISCWICIFALPIHEIGLIQPRTFVIASFIAKGIRFYLVVPALAGIYRGLNGVENSSQPGKGFHTFPSHYVLV
;
A
#
# COMPACT_ATOMS: atom_id res chain seq x y z
N MET A 1 16.17 -2.17 -10.30
CA MET A 1 16.04 -0.97 -9.44
C MET A 1 15.82 -1.48 -8.02
N ALA A 2 16.90 -1.56 -7.23
CA ALA A 2 16.84 -2.09 -5.88
C ALA A 2 16.19 -1.03 -4.99
N PHE A 3 14.99 -1.31 -4.47
CA PHE A 3 14.44 -0.56 -3.36
C PHE A 3 15.37 -0.85 -2.17
N SER A 4 16.31 0.06 -1.90
CA SER A 4 17.00 0.06 -0.62
C SER A 4 15.92 0.31 0.41
N LEU A 5 15.53 -0.74 1.14
CA LEU A 5 14.74 -0.62 2.35
C LEU A 5 15.46 0.43 3.20
N VAL A 6 14.84 1.60 3.38
CA VAL A 6 15.21 2.50 4.47
C VAL A 6 15.29 1.59 5.69
N ALA A 7 16.47 1.53 6.33
CA ALA A 7 16.67 0.71 7.51
C ALA A 7 15.53 1.03 8.48
N ILE A 8 14.66 0.05 8.70
CA ILE A 8 13.51 0.23 9.57
C ILE A 8 14.10 0.50 10.95
N PRO A 9 13.83 1.67 11.56
CA PRO A 9 14.36 1.98 12.87
C PRO A 9 13.88 0.91 13.85
N ASN A 10 14.82 0.37 14.63
CA ASN A 10 14.55 -0.67 15.61
C ASN A 10 13.37 -0.24 16.51
N PRO A 11 12.38 -1.09 16.78
CA PRO A 11 11.27 -0.80 17.68
C PRO A 11 11.68 -0.19 19.03
N SER A 12 12.88 -0.53 19.52
CA SER A 12 13.45 0.04 20.75
C SER A 12 13.74 1.54 20.69
N ASP A 13 13.88 2.11 19.48
CA ASP A 13 14.21 3.51 19.26
C ASP A 13 12.95 4.37 19.05
N TRP A 14 11.75 3.80 19.25
CA TRP A 14 10.49 4.49 19.02
C TRP A 14 10.16 5.40 20.21
N SER A 15 9.77 6.64 19.93
CA SER A 15 9.39 7.58 20.99
C SER A 15 8.05 7.16 21.63
N GLU A 16 7.88 7.44 22.93
CA GLU A 16 6.67 7.13 23.71
C GLU A 16 5.35 7.55 23.02
N LYS A 17 5.37 8.65 22.25
CA LYS A 17 4.20 9.12 21.48
C LYS A 17 3.75 8.17 20.37
N LYS A 18 4.65 7.38 19.78
CA LYS A 18 4.30 6.44 18.69
C LYS A 18 3.63 5.17 19.21
N HIS A 19 3.88 4.79 20.46
CA HIS A 19 3.23 3.63 21.09
C HIS A 19 1.75 3.87 21.41
N GLY A 20 1.33 5.13 21.58
CA GLY A 20 -0.06 5.48 21.86
C GLY A 20 -1.05 4.93 20.82
N ALA A 21 -0.69 4.94 19.53
CA ALA A 21 -1.54 4.42 18.47
C ALA A 21 -1.73 2.89 18.55
N PHE A 22 -0.69 2.14 18.91
CA PHE A 22 -0.80 0.68 19.05
C PHE A 22 -1.62 0.29 20.28
N ILE A 23 -1.49 1.05 21.37
CA ILE A 23 -2.28 0.86 22.59
C ILE A 23 -3.76 1.14 22.33
N GLU A 24 -4.08 2.23 21.63
CA GLU A 24 -5.46 2.58 21.24
C GLU A 24 -6.09 1.50 20.34
N LEU A 25 -5.30 0.93 19.44
CA LEU A 25 -5.71 -0.18 18.57
C LEU A 25 -5.74 -1.55 19.27
N GLY A 26 -5.31 -1.64 20.53
CA GLY A 26 -5.28 -2.88 21.31
C GLY A 26 -4.29 -3.92 20.77
N VAL A 27 -3.22 -3.47 20.10
CA VAL A 27 -2.20 -4.36 19.54
C VAL A 27 -1.20 -4.73 20.63
N ASP A 28 -1.02 -6.03 20.82
CA ASP A 28 0.00 -6.61 21.71
C ASP A 28 1.41 -6.14 21.31
N ASP A 29 2.27 -5.87 22.28
CA ASP A 29 3.61 -5.32 22.06
C ASP A 29 4.48 -6.24 21.21
N VAL A 30 4.24 -7.53 21.30
CA VAL A 30 4.87 -8.58 20.47
C VAL A 30 4.62 -8.38 18.98
N TYR A 31 3.55 -7.68 18.58
CA TYR A 31 3.18 -7.48 17.16
C TYR A 31 3.36 -6.04 16.66
N TRP A 32 3.97 -5.15 17.44
CA TRP A 32 4.09 -3.73 17.03
C TRP A 32 4.94 -3.55 15.78
N GLU A 33 6.05 -4.29 15.66
CA GLU A 33 6.94 -4.22 14.50
C GLU A 33 6.24 -4.70 13.23
N GLU A 34 5.61 -5.88 13.28
CA GLU A 34 4.87 -6.43 12.14
C GLU A 34 3.68 -5.55 11.76
N THR A 35 2.99 -4.98 12.74
CA THR A 35 1.85 -4.07 12.49
C THR A 35 2.31 -2.79 11.82
N TYR A 36 3.43 -2.22 12.27
CA TYR A 36 4.04 -1.06 11.62
C TYR A 36 4.46 -1.37 10.18
N LEU A 37 5.16 -2.49 9.98
CA LEU A 37 5.62 -2.91 8.67
C LEU A 37 4.44 -3.18 7.73
N ALA A 38 3.40 -3.84 8.21
CA ALA A 38 2.17 -4.07 7.46
C ALA A 38 1.48 -2.74 7.10
N ALA A 39 1.43 -1.76 8.01
CA ALA A 39 0.88 -0.44 7.72
C ALA A 39 1.71 0.32 6.66
N LEU A 40 3.04 0.31 6.78
CA LEU A 40 3.96 0.92 5.82
C LEU A 40 3.81 0.30 4.42
N ILE A 41 3.81 -1.03 4.34
CA ILE A 41 3.61 -1.76 3.09
C ILE A 41 2.20 -1.50 2.55
N SER A 42 1.18 -1.40 3.41
CA SER A 42 -0.19 -1.09 2.96
C SER A 42 -0.28 0.27 2.31
N CYS A 43 0.32 1.30 2.92
CA CYS A 43 0.42 2.63 2.34
C CYS A 43 1.13 2.58 0.96
N TRP A 44 2.25 1.86 0.87
CA TRP A 44 2.97 1.71 -0.39
C TRP A 44 2.14 0.98 -1.46
N ILE A 45 1.50 -0.13 -1.14
CA ILE A 45 0.65 -0.89 -2.07
C ILE A 45 -0.53 -0.04 -2.53
N CYS A 46 -1.19 0.70 -1.64
CA CYS A 46 -2.32 1.56 -2.00
C CYS A 46 -1.94 2.73 -2.91
N ILE A 47 -0.75 3.32 -2.69
CA ILE A 47 -0.28 4.43 -3.51
C ILE A 47 0.22 3.92 -4.88
N PHE A 48 0.94 2.81 -4.90
CA PHE A 48 1.73 2.42 -6.07
C PHE A 48 1.23 1.18 -6.82
N ALA A 49 0.57 0.22 -6.18
CA ALA A 49 0.22 -1.05 -6.83
C ALA A 49 -1.30 -1.26 -7.02
N LEU A 50 -2.12 -0.72 -6.12
CA LEU A 50 -3.57 -0.92 -6.07
C LEU A 50 -4.32 0.39 -5.74
N PRO A 51 -4.16 1.47 -6.52
CA PRO A 51 -4.97 2.66 -6.31
C PRO A 51 -6.45 2.35 -6.55
N ILE A 52 -7.33 2.85 -5.68
CA ILE A 52 -8.79 2.78 -5.83
C ILE A 52 -9.32 4.16 -6.21
N HIS A 53 -10.53 4.19 -6.79
CA HIS A 53 -11.26 5.41 -7.18
C HIS A 53 -11.38 6.47 -6.08
N GLU A 54 -11.40 6.09 -4.80
CA GLU A 54 -11.48 7.06 -3.70
C GLU A 54 -10.07 7.39 -3.20
N ILE A 55 -9.62 8.58 -3.57
CA ILE A 55 -8.36 9.17 -3.11
C ILE A 55 -8.41 9.23 -1.58
N GLY A 56 -7.49 8.52 -0.93
CA GLY A 56 -7.32 8.56 0.54
C GLY A 56 -7.87 7.36 1.31
N LEU A 57 -8.46 6.35 0.67
CA LEU A 57 -8.91 5.13 1.35
C LEU A 57 -8.05 3.89 1.01
N ILE A 58 -7.64 3.16 2.06
CA ILE A 58 -6.91 1.90 1.95
C ILE A 58 -7.92 0.74 1.84
N GLN A 59 -7.75 -0.16 0.86
CA GLN A 59 -8.60 -1.35 0.78
C GLN A 59 -8.30 -2.29 1.95
N PRO A 60 -9.32 -2.89 2.59
CA PRO A 60 -9.10 -3.93 3.59
C PRO A 60 -8.21 -5.08 3.09
N ARG A 61 -8.33 -5.44 1.79
CA ARG A 61 -7.51 -6.48 1.15
C ARG A 61 -6.02 -6.11 1.09
N THR A 62 -5.68 -4.83 1.06
CA THR A 62 -4.30 -4.36 1.06
C THR A 62 -3.60 -4.73 2.37
N PHE A 63 -4.29 -4.60 3.51
CA PHE A 63 -3.74 -5.00 4.81
C PHE A 63 -3.42 -6.50 4.87
N VAL A 64 -4.25 -7.35 4.25
CA VAL A 64 -3.99 -8.80 4.17
C VAL A 64 -2.70 -9.08 3.40
N ILE A 65 -2.55 -8.52 2.20
CA ILE A 65 -1.36 -8.72 1.37
C ILE A 65 -0.12 -8.14 2.06
N ALA A 66 -0.24 -6.96 2.67
CA ALA A 66 0.84 -6.32 3.40
C ALA A 66 1.29 -7.17 4.60
N SER A 67 0.36 -7.78 5.34
CA SER A 67 0.68 -8.68 6.46
C SER A 67 1.47 -9.92 6.00
N PHE A 68 1.17 -10.44 4.80
CA PHE A 68 1.90 -11.56 4.22
C PHE A 68 3.31 -11.15 3.82
N ILE A 69 3.47 -10.00 3.17
CA ILE A 69 4.80 -9.48 2.79
C ILE A 69 5.63 -9.16 4.04
N ALA A 70 5.04 -8.59 5.09
CA ALA A 70 5.69 -8.34 6.36
C ALA A 70 6.21 -9.64 7.02
N LYS A 71 5.48 -10.74 6.87
CA LYS A 71 5.89 -12.09 7.31
C LYS A 71 6.90 -12.76 6.37
N GLY A 72 7.40 -12.07 5.36
CA GLY A 72 8.34 -12.62 4.36
C GLY A 72 7.70 -13.54 3.31
N ILE A 73 6.37 -13.59 3.24
CA ILE A 73 5.66 -14.38 2.23
C ILE A 73 5.76 -13.64 0.89
N ARG A 74 6.21 -14.36 -0.14
CA ARG A 74 6.35 -13.81 -1.49
C ARG A 74 4.98 -13.63 -2.13
N PHE A 75 4.74 -12.46 -2.70
CA PHE A 75 3.49 -12.15 -3.39
C PHE A 75 3.79 -11.53 -4.77
N TYR A 76 3.18 -12.07 -5.82
CA TYR A 76 3.34 -11.54 -7.17
C TYR A 76 2.45 -10.32 -7.38
N LEU A 77 3.04 -9.13 -7.28
CA LEU A 77 2.32 -7.87 -7.48
C LEU A 77 1.94 -7.61 -8.96
N VAL A 78 2.50 -8.36 -9.91
CA VAL A 78 2.28 -8.12 -11.34
C VAL A 78 0.82 -8.25 -11.74
N VAL A 79 0.11 -9.25 -11.19
CA VAL A 79 -1.30 -9.50 -11.49
C VAL A 79 -2.21 -8.36 -11.01
N PRO A 80 -2.16 -7.95 -9.72
CA PRO A 80 -2.91 -6.79 -9.26
C PRO A 80 -2.50 -5.47 -9.91
N ALA A 81 -1.20 -5.27 -10.21
CA ALA A 81 -0.74 -4.08 -10.91
C ALA A 81 -1.34 -3.99 -12.32
N LEU A 82 -1.30 -5.08 -13.09
CA LEU A 82 -1.94 -5.15 -14.41
C LEU A 82 -3.44 -4.92 -14.33
N ALA A 83 -4.12 -5.56 -13.37
CA ALA A 83 -5.55 -5.34 -13.15
C ALA A 83 -5.86 -3.86 -12.84
N GLY A 84 -5.02 -3.20 -12.05
CA GLY A 84 -5.11 -1.76 -11.77
C GLY A 84 -4.92 -0.89 -13.01
N ILE A 85 -3.94 -1.22 -13.85
CA ILE A 85 -3.69 -0.53 -15.14
C ILE A 85 -4.89 -0.70 -16.08
N TYR A 86 -5.35 -1.94 -16.31
CA TYR A 86 -6.50 -2.22 -17.16
C TYR A 86 -7.76 -1.49 -16.67
N ARG A 87 -8.02 -1.53 -15.36
CA ARG A 87 -9.16 -0.81 -14.77
C ARG A 87 -9.04 0.70 -14.95
N GLY A 88 -7.85 1.26 -14.75
CA GLY A 88 -7.57 2.67 -14.96
C GLY A 88 -7.83 3.13 -16.39
N LEU A 89 -7.27 2.40 -17.35
CA LEU A 89 -7.45 2.65 -18.77
C LEU A 89 -8.91 2.52 -19.21
N ASN A 90 -9.60 1.47 -18.75
CA ASN A 90 -11.04 1.31 -18.99
C ASN A 90 -11.85 2.48 -18.41
N GLY A 91 -11.44 3.02 -17.25
CA GLY A 91 -12.04 4.21 -16.67
C GLY A 91 -11.85 5.47 -17.53
N VAL A 92 -10.65 5.65 -18.11
CA VAL A 92 -10.35 6.76 -19.02
C VAL A 92 -11.15 6.64 -20.32
N GLU A 93 -11.20 5.45 -20.92
CA GLU A 93 -11.93 5.18 -22.17
C GLU A 93 -13.42 5.46 -22.03
N ASN A 94 -14.03 5.01 -20.94
CA ASN A 94 -15.48 5.16 -20.70
C ASN A 94 -15.85 6.53 -20.08
N SER A 95 -14.88 7.43 -19.91
CA SER A 95 -15.14 8.74 -19.31
C SER A 95 -15.84 9.68 -20.29
N SER A 96 -16.97 10.26 -19.88
CA SER A 96 -17.63 11.32 -20.67
C SER A 96 -16.80 12.61 -20.79
N GLN A 97 -15.72 12.75 -20.00
CA GLN A 97 -14.82 13.90 -20.02
C GLN A 97 -13.35 13.45 -19.95
N PRO A 98 -12.73 13.13 -21.10
CA PRO A 98 -11.32 12.73 -21.17
C PRO A 98 -10.43 13.79 -20.52
N GLY A 99 -9.57 13.37 -19.59
CA GLY A 99 -8.63 14.26 -18.88
C GLY A 99 -9.18 15.05 -17.69
N LYS A 100 -10.49 14.95 -17.38
CA LYS A 100 -11.09 15.57 -16.18
C LYS A 100 -11.52 14.57 -15.09
N GLY A 101 -11.53 13.27 -15.38
CA GLY A 101 -11.83 12.23 -14.40
C GLY A 101 -10.66 11.93 -13.47
N PHE A 102 -10.92 11.76 -12.17
CA PHE A 102 -9.96 11.29 -11.17
C PHE A 102 -9.69 9.78 -11.33
N HIS A 103 -9.16 9.37 -12.48
CA HIS A 103 -8.76 7.99 -12.73
C HIS A 103 -7.30 7.80 -12.35
N THR A 104 -7.07 7.23 -11.18
CA THR A 104 -5.73 6.90 -10.70
C THR A 104 -5.38 5.47 -11.11
N PHE A 105 -4.26 5.30 -11.81
CA PHE A 105 -3.70 4.00 -12.12
C PHE A 105 -2.18 4.09 -12.03
N PRO A 106 -1.48 2.96 -11.83
CA PRO A 106 -0.05 3.00 -11.58
C PRO A 106 0.71 3.16 -12.91
N SER A 107 0.63 4.37 -13.47
CA SER A 107 1.19 4.77 -14.78
C SER A 107 2.71 4.63 -14.86
N HIS A 108 3.39 4.65 -13.71
CA HIS A 108 4.82 4.41 -13.59
C HIS A 108 5.26 2.99 -13.99
N TYR A 109 4.34 2.03 -14.15
CA TYR A 109 4.63 0.72 -14.74
C TYR A 109 4.45 0.67 -16.27
N VAL A 110 3.88 1.70 -16.89
CA VAL A 110 3.55 1.74 -18.32
C VAL A 110 4.59 2.51 -19.13
N LEU A 111 5.33 3.44 -18.50
CA LEU A 111 6.42 4.16 -19.14
C LEU A 111 7.69 3.29 -19.16
N VAL A 112 7.94 2.67 -20.32
CA VAL A 112 9.23 2.11 -20.74
C VAL A 112 9.74 2.92 -21.92
#